data_AF-A0A081HU47-F1
#
_entry.id   AF-A0A081HU47-F1
#
_cell.length_a   1.000
_cell.length_b   1.000
_cell.length_c   1.000
_cell.angle_alpha   90.00
_cell.angle_beta   90.00
_cell.angle_gamma   90.00
#
_symmetry.space_group_name_H-M   'P 1'
#
loop_
_entity.id
_entity.type
_entity.pdbx_description
1 polymer ?
#
loop_
_entity_poly.entity_id
_entity_poly.type
_entity_poly.pdbx_seq_one_letter_code
_entity_poly.pdbx_strand_id
1 'polypeptide(L)'
;MSSHYEWGQARAGNYQLVTRETAPDEWNLPEPDPIDPWSVGVTAEHALGLFNENGDGTVLEGSPGEILDYVDLLHAYAHRELDGLVEYDTRPCAQCGDHVVILSSRDWCDACEAITIPDEVWTAFLDQEYQLNLEHRGEVSLSAVVGEILRLLAEHENQ
;
A
#
# COMPACT_ATOMS: atom_id res chain seq x y z
N MET A 1 -5.14 -3.43 -31.57
CA MET A 1 -5.55 -3.05 -30.19
C MET A 1 -5.33 -1.56 -30.08
N SER A 2 -6.35 -0.78 -29.74
CA SER A 2 -6.19 0.65 -29.45
C SER A 2 -5.94 0.77 -27.96
N SER A 3 -4.80 1.32 -27.55
CA SER A 3 -4.56 1.62 -26.15
C SER A 3 -5.29 2.91 -25.78
N HIS A 4 -6.17 2.87 -24.79
CA HIS A 4 -6.71 4.07 -24.15
C HIS A 4 -5.77 4.43 -23.01
N TYR A 5 -5.23 5.65 -23.01
CA TYR A 5 -4.37 6.14 -21.94
C TYR A 5 -4.99 7.43 -21.41
N GLU A 6 -5.26 7.43 -20.11
CA GLU A 6 -5.70 8.62 -19.40
C GLU A 6 -4.54 9.18 -18.58
N TRP A 7 -4.32 10.47 -18.69
CA TRP A 7 -3.22 11.16 -18.02
C TRP A 7 -3.75 11.89 -16.79
N GLY A 8 -3.38 11.43 -15.60
CA GLY A 8 -3.66 12.09 -14.33
C GLY A 8 -2.44 12.85 -13.79
N GLN A 9 -2.67 13.85 -12.94
CA GLN A 9 -1.62 14.48 -12.14
C GLN A 9 -1.50 13.76 -10.81
N ALA A 10 -0.30 13.28 -10.45
CA ALA A 10 -0.10 12.52 -9.20
C ALA A 10 -0.60 13.25 -7.94
N ARG A 11 -0.44 14.59 -7.89
CA ARG A 11 -0.93 15.45 -6.79
C ARG A 11 -2.46 15.51 -6.63
N ALA A 12 -3.19 15.08 -7.67
CA ALA A 12 -4.64 15.08 -7.73
C ALA A 12 -5.18 13.64 -7.88
N GLY A 13 -4.32 12.64 -7.64
CA GLY A 13 -4.73 11.25 -7.62
C GLY A 13 -5.63 10.98 -6.42
N ASN A 14 -6.76 10.35 -6.69
CA ASN A 14 -7.67 9.83 -5.68
C ASN A 14 -7.57 8.30 -5.69
N TYR A 15 -7.60 7.68 -4.52
CA TYR A 15 -7.63 6.23 -4.40
C TYR A 15 -8.79 5.80 -3.52
N GLN A 16 -9.43 4.69 -3.88
CA GLN A 16 -10.55 4.14 -3.12
C GLN A 16 -10.55 2.62 -3.20
N LEU A 17 -10.63 1.96 -2.04
CA LEU A 17 -10.83 0.52 -1.95
C LEU A 17 -12.30 0.24 -1.66
N VAL A 18 -12.91 -0.65 -2.42
CA VAL A 18 -14.30 -1.06 -2.27
C VAL A 18 -14.40 -2.58 -2.28
N THR A 19 -15.47 -3.12 -1.71
CA THR A 19 -15.84 -4.52 -1.92
C THR A 19 -16.73 -4.62 -3.15
N ARG A 20 -16.93 -5.84 -3.66
CA ARG A 20 -17.92 -6.14 -4.69
C ARG A 20 -19.30 -5.56 -4.36
N GLU A 21 -19.68 -5.63 -3.09
CA GLU A 21 -21.01 -5.26 -2.60
C GLU A 21 -21.17 -3.75 -2.48
N THR A 22 -20.12 -3.02 -2.10
CA THR A 22 -20.18 -1.57 -1.91
C THR A 22 -19.83 -0.78 -3.18
N ALA A 23 -19.14 -1.38 -4.14
CA ALA A 23 -18.72 -0.73 -5.37
C ALA A 23 -19.86 -0.05 -6.15
N PRO A 24 -21.07 -0.63 -6.29
CA PRO A 24 -22.16 0.02 -7.03
C PRO A 24 -22.56 1.37 -6.44
N ASP A 25 -22.65 1.46 -5.11
CA ASP A 25 -23.05 2.68 -4.42
C ASP A 25 -21.89 3.69 -4.38
N GLU A 26 -20.68 3.23 -4.04
CA GLU A 26 -19.50 4.08 -3.84
C GLU A 26 -18.97 4.66 -5.16
N TRP A 27 -19.05 3.90 -6.26
CA TRP A 27 -18.58 4.33 -7.58
C TRP A 27 -19.71 4.69 -8.55
N ASN A 28 -20.95 4.70 -8.07
CA ASN A 28 -22.15 4.99 -8.87
C ASN A 28 -22.18 4.13 -10.16
N LEU A 29 -21.84 2.84 -10.02
CA LEU A 29 -21.86 1.88 -11.12
C LEU A 29 -23.30 1.48 -11.44
N PRO A 30 -23.63 1.20 -12.71
CA PRO A 30 -24.94 0.67 -13.04
C PRO A 30 -25.18 -0.68 -12.34
N GLU A 31 -26.44 -0.99 -12.01
CA GLU A 31 -26.78 -2.33 -11.53
C GLU A 31 -26.30 -3.38 -12.57
N PRO A 32 -25.59 -4.43 -12.14
CA PRO A 32 -25.06 -5.43 -13.06
C PRO A 32 -26.20 -6.11 -13.82
N ASP A 33 -26.20 -6.01 -15.14
CA ASP A 33 -27.17 -6.70 -16.00
C ASP A 33 -26.91 -8.21 -15.93
N PRO A 34 -27.85 -9.02 -15.42
CA PRO A 34 -27.66 -10.46 -15.27
C PRO A 34 -27.58 -11.21 -16.61
N ILE A 35 -27.84 -10.54 -17.74
CA ILE A 35 -27.82 -11.09 -19.08
C ILE A 35 -26.55 -10.67 -19.85
N ASP A 36 -25.90 -9.57 -19.46
CA ASP A 36 -24.67 -9.08 -20.11
C ASP A 36 -23.41 -9.55 -19.35
N PRO A 37 -22.61 -10.47 -19.93
CA PRO A 37 -21.33 -10.89 -19.36
C PRO A 37 -20.30 -9.76 -19.29
N TRP A 38 -20.55 -8.64 -19.97
CA TRP A 38 -19.73 -7.44 -19.99
C TRP A 38 -20.33 -6.31 -19.15
N SER A 39 -21.34 -6.61 -18.31
CA SER A 39 -21.92 -5.61 -17.40
C SER A 39 -20.83 -4.94 -16.57
N VAL A 40 -20.95 -3.62 -16.47
CA VAL A 40 -19.94 -2.75 -15.87
C VAL A 40 -20.02 -2.89 -14.36
N GLY A 41 -19.01 -3.51 -13.74
CA GLY A 41 -18.92 -3.57 -12.28
C GLY A 41 -17.77 -4.42 -11.77
N VAL A 42 -17.52 -4.30 -10.46
CA VAL A 42 -16.49 -5.08 -9.76
C VAL A 42 -16.89 -6.55 -9.73
N THR A 43 -16.07 -7.42 -10.30
CA THR A 43 -16.31 -8.86 -10.38
C THR A 43 -15.57 -9.65 -9.31
N ALA A 44 -14.39 -9.17 -8.88
CA ALA A 44 -13.64 -9.78 -7.78
C ALA A 44 -14.23 -9.43 -6.41
N GLU A 45 -13.65 -9.95 -5.32
CA GLU A 45 -14.10 -9.68 -3.96
C GLU A 45 -13.88 -8.21 -3.56
N HIS A 46 -12.73 -7.66 -3.95
CA HIS A 46 -12.31 -6.30 -3.70
C HIS A 46 -11.85 -5.64 -4.99
N ALA A 47 -11.90 -4.31 -5.01
CA ALA A 47 -11.31 -3.50 -6.06
C ALA A 47 -10.65 -2.24 -5.50
N LEU A 48 -9.47 -1.91 -6.02
CA LEU A 48 -8.75 -0.67 -5.77
C LEU A 48 -8.84 0.22 -7.01
N GLY A 49 -9.54 1.34 -6.88
CA GLY A 49 -9.59 2.38 -7.89
C GLY A 49 -8.47 3.40 -7.71
N LEU A 50 -7.81 3.74 -8.81
CA LEU A 50 -6.81 4.80 -8.93
C LEU A 50 -7.32 5.83 -9.94
N PHE A 51 -7.92 6.91 -9.44
CA PHE A 51 -8.67 7.88 -10.22
C PHE A 51 -7.99 9.24 -10.27
N ASN A 52 -8.29 10.01 -11.31
CA ASN A 52 -7.99 11.42 -11.40
C ASN A 52 -9.11 12.26 -10.74
N GLU A 53 -9.00 13.59 -10.81
CA GLU A 53 -10.00 14.51 -10.27
C GLU A 53 -11.37 14.48 -10.98
N ASN A 54 -11.42 13.97 -12.21
CA ASN A 54 -12.64 13.81 -12.99
C ASN A 54 -13.33 12.46 -12.74
N GLY A 55 -12.71 11.57 -11.96
CA GLY A 55 -13.18 10.21 -11.70
C GLY A 55 -12.76 9.19 -12.75
N ASP A 56 -11.98 9.57 -13.77
CA ASP A 56 -11.44 8.60 -14.73
C ASP A 56 -10.17 7.96 -14.16
N GLY A 57 -9.90 6.70 -14.50
CA GLY A 57 -8.71 6.01 -14.02
C GLY A 57 -8.70 4.50 -14.20
N THR A 58 -7.86 3.85 -13.41
CA THR A 58 -7.64 2.40 -13.48
C THR A 58 -8.23 1.72 -12.25
N VAL A 59 -8.86 0.58 -12.45
CA VAL A 59 -9.34 -0.31 -11.38
C VAL A 59 -8.51 -1.58 -11.37
N LEU A 60 -8.08 -1.99 -10.17
CA LEU A 60 -7.41 -3.27 -9.90
C LEU A 60 -8.37 -4.13 -9.09
N GLU A 61 -8.80 -5.26 -9.66
CA GLU A 61 -9.72 -6.20 -9.00
C GLU A 61 -8.97 -7.45 -8.55
N GLY A 62 -9.30 -7.97 -7.36
CA GLY A 62 -8.72 -9.20 -6.85
C GLY A 62 -9.21 -9.56 -5.45
N SER A 63 -8.62 -10.61 -4.88
CA SER A 63 -8.63 -10.82 -3.43
C SER A 63 -7.75 -9.75 -2.75
N PRO A 64 -7.92 -9.50 -1.43
CA PRO A 64 -7.06 -8.57 -0.70
C PRO A 64 -5.57 -8.85 -0.87
N GLY A 65 -5.17 -10.13 -0.84
CA GLY A 65 -3.77 -10.53 -1.03
C GLY A 65 -3.22 -10.16 -2.40
N GLU A 66 -3.97 -10.42 -3.47
CA GLU A 66 -3.55 -10.10 -4.84
C GLU A 66 -3.42 -8.59 -5.07
N ILE A 67 -4.32 -7.79 -4.48
CA ILE A 67 -4.25 -6.33 -4.57
C ILE A 67 -3.00 -5.82 -3.84
N LEU A 68 -2.73 -6.30 -2.62
CA LEU A 68 -1.55 -5.92 -1.85
C LEU A 68 -0.25 -6.32 -2.57
N ASP A 69 -0.16 -7.56 -3.05
CA ASP A 69 0.99 -8.05 -3.81
C ASP A 69 1.27 -7.18 -5.04
N TYR A 70 0.21 -6.79 -5.76
CA TYR A 70 0.35 -5.93 -6.94
C TYR A 70 0.81 -4.51 -6.57
N VAL A 71 0.24 -3.92 -5.51
CA VAL A 71 0.64 -2.59 -5.03
C VAL A 71 2.10 -2.59 -4.57
N ASP A 72 2.55 -3.63 -3.88
CA ASP A 72 3.95 -3.78 -3.46
C ASP A 72 4.89 -3.87 -4.66
N LEU A 73 4.53 -4.63 -5.69
CA LEU A 73 5.31 -4.71 -6.92
C LEU A 73 5.37 -3.37 -7.66
N LEU A 74 4.23 -2.67 -7.75
CA LEU A 74 4.15 -1.35 -8.38
C LEU A 74 5.00 -0.32 -7.61
N HIS A 75 4.91 -0.33 -6.28
CA HIS A 75 5.69 0.52 -5.40
C HIS A 75 7.19 0.25 -5.56
N ALA A 76 7.62 -1.01 -5.46
CA ALA A 76 9.02 -1.41 -5.63
C ALA A 76 9.57 -1.01 -7.01
N TYR A 77 8.76 -1.17 -8.07
CA TYR A 77 9.13 -0.73 -9.42
C TYR A 77 9.28 0.79 -9.49
N ALA A 78 8.29 1.56 -9.01
CA ALA A 78 8.31 3.01 -9.06
C ALA A 78 9.54 3.58 -8.33
N HIS A 79 9.83 3.07 -7.12
CA HIS A 79 11.01 3.46 -6.36
C HIS A 79 12.31 3.13 -7.08
N ARG A 80 12.46 1.91 -7.62
CA ARG A 80 13.64 1.52 -8.39
C ARG A 80 13.94 2.48 -9.54
N GLU A 81 12.91 2.94 -10.25
CA GLU A 81 13.07 3.81 -11.42
C GLU A 81 13.20 5.31 -11.06
N LEU A 82 12.56 5.76 -9.96
CA LEU A 82 12.42 7.17 -9.64
C LEU A 82 13.32 7.66 -8.51
N ASP A 83 13.76 6.80 -7.58
CA ASP A 83 14.51 7.25 -6.38
C ASP A 83 15.79 7.99 -6.75
N GLY A 84 16.49 7.55 -7.80
CA GLY A 84 17.69 8.23 -8.29
C GLY A 84 17.44 9.60 -8.95
N LEU A 85 16.16 9.93 -9.21
CA LEU A 85 15.73 11.18 -9.83
C LEU A 85 15.14 12.17 -8.82
N VAL A 86 14.79 11.68 -7.61
CA VAL A 86 14.29 12.54 -6.55
C VAL A 86 15.47 13.22 -5.88
N GLU A 87 15.54 14.55 -6.00
CA GLU A 87 16.40 15.35 -5.13
C GLU A 87 15.78 15.37 -3.75
N TYR A 88 16.16 14.39 -2.94
CA TYR A 88 15.71 14.35 -1.57
C TYR A 88 16.30 15.50 -0.77
N ASP A 89 15.55 15.91 0.25
CA ASP A 89 16.02 16.88 1.21
C ASP A 89 17.13 16.26 2.08
N THR A 90 18.37 16.53 1.72
CA THR A 90 19.56 16.05 2.45
C THR A 90 19.91 16.92 3.65
N ARG A 91 19.02 17.82 4.09
CA ARG A 91 19.26 18.60 5.31
C ARG A 91 19.40 17.65 6.50
N PRO A 92 20.19 18.01 7.52
CA PRO A 92 20.28 17.22 8.73
C PRO A 92 18.91 17.09 9.41
N CYS A 93 18.60 15.90 9.90
CA CYS A 93 17.44 15.66 10.75
C CYS A 93 17.41 16.68 11.90
N ALA A 94 16.29 17.39 12.07
CA ALA A 94 16.18 18.42 13.11
C ALA A 94 16.31 17.87 14.55
N GLN A 95 16.10 16.56 14.73
CA GLN A 95 16.14 15.89 16.03
C GLN A 95 17.50 15.29 16.37
N CYS A 96 18.15 14.55 15.46
CA CYS A 96 19.44 13.90 15.73
C CYS A 96 20.65 14.55 15.04
N GLY A 97 20.44 15.39 14.03
CA GLY A 97 21.52 16.00 13.24
C GLY A 97 22.15 15.09 12.18
N ASP A 98 21.64 13.87 11.99
CA ASP A 98 22.14 12.96 10.95
C ASP A 98 21.68 13.39 9.56
N HIS A 99 22.53 13.17 8.57
CA HIS A 99 22.16 13.32 7.17
C HIS A 99 21.43 12.07 6.72
N VAL A 100 20.19 12.24 6.27
CA VAL A 100 19.34 11.14 5.82
C VAL A 100 18.82 11.42 4.43
N VAL A 101 18.42 10.34 3.75
CA VAL A 101 17.91 10.40 2.38
C VAL A 101 16.45 10.83 2.36
N ILE A 102 15.69 10.70 3.45
CA ILE A 102 14.28 11.10 3.49
C ILE A 102 14.01 11.80 4.83
N LEU A 103 13.36 12.96 4.75
CA LEU A 103 12.80 13.68 5.91
C LEU A 103 11.28 13.62 5.83
N SER A 104 10.64 13.37 6.97
CA SER A 104 9.19 13.46 7.10
C SER A 104 8.73 14.92 7.02
N SER A 105 7.40 15.11 6.98
CA SER A 105 6.77 16.45 6.97
C SER A 105 7.15 17.37 8.15
N ARG A 106 7.83 16.84 9.18
CA ARG A 106 8.31 17.55 10.36
C ARG A 106 9.82 17.82 10.36
N ASP A 107 10.51 17.66 9.23
CA ASP A 107 11.98 17.75 9.10
C ASP A 107 12.74 16.72 9.97
N TRP A 108 12.11 15.59 10.31
CA TRP A 108 12.73 14.50 11.07
C TRP A 108 13.06 13.35 10.12
N CYS A 109 14.16 12.63 10.38
CA CYS A 109 14.43 11.40 9.64
C CYS A 109 13.46 10.29 10.06
N ASP A 110 13.26 9.29 9.19
CA ASP A 110 12.41 8.12 9.46
C ASP A 110 12.79 7.42 10.79
N ALA A 111 14.09 7.42 11.13
CA ALA A 111 14.59 6.88 12.40
C ALA A 111 14.28 7.76 13.62
N CYS A 112 14.09 9.06 13.46
CA CYS A 112 13.71 10.01 14.53
C CYS A 112 12.21 10.25 14.62
N GLU A 113 11.47 9.97 13.54
CA GLU A 113 10.02 9.79 13.60
C GLU A 113 9.64 8.51 14.35
N ALA A 114 10.63 7.63 14.60
CA ALA A 114 10.64 6.50 15.52
C ALA A 114 9.24 6.01 15.93
N ILE A 115 8.63 5.22 15.05
CA ILE A 115 7.59 4.28 15.47
C ILE A 115 8.25 3.39 16.52
N THR A 116 7.84 3.57 17.77
CA THR A 116 8.36 2.78 18.87
C THR A 116 7.54 1.50 18.93
N ILE A 117 8.19 0.37 18.70
CA ILE A 117 7.55 -0.95 18.81
C ILE A 117 7.59 -1.36 20.29
N PRO A 118 6.46 -1.60 20.96
CA PRO A 118 6.44 -2.13 22.31
C PRO A 118 7.21 -3.46 22.42
N ASP A 119 7.88 -3.69 23.54
CA ASP A 119 8.72 -4.88 23.76
C ASP A 119 7.93 -6.19 23.59
N GLU A 120 6.66 -6.21 24.01
CA GLU A 120 5.77 -7.36 23.85
C GLU A 120 5.41 -7.64 22.39
N VAL A 121 5.21 -6.59 21.58
CA VAL A 121 4.94 -6.69 20.14
C VAL A 121 6.17 -7.20 19.40
N TRP A 122 7.34 -6.65 19.72
CA TRP A 122 8.60 -7.09 19.13
C TRP A 122 8.92 -8.55 19.46
N THR A 123 8.70 -8.95 20.72
CA THR A 123 8.92 -10.32 21.17
C THR A 123 7.96 -11.30 20.49
N ALA A 124 6.67 -10.93 20.37
CA ALA A 124 5.67 -11.74 19.69
C ALA A 124 6.02 -11.94 18.20
N PHE A 125 6.46 -10.88 17.52
CA PHE A 125 6.93 -10.97 16.14
C PHE A 125 8.10 -11.95 15.99
N LEU A 126 9.13 -11.84 16.85
CA LEU A 126 10.29 -12.72 16.78
C LEU A 126 9.94 -14.19 17.02
N ASP A 127 9.04 -14.49 17.97
CA ASP A 127 8.59 -15.86 18.23
C ASP A 127 7.83 -16.42 17.03
N GLN A 128 6.97 -15.62 16.40
CA GLN A 128 6.22 -16.02 15.21
C GLN A 128 7.13 -16.27 14.01
N GLU A 129 8.05 -15.36 13.70
CA GLU A 129 9.03 -15.51 12.62
C GLU A 129 9.93 -16.73 12.83
N TYR A 130 10.31 -17.00 14.09
CA TYR A 130 11.08 -18.18 14.41
C TYR A 130 10.32 -19.47 14.09
N GLN A 131 9.03 -19.57 14.44
CA GLN A 131 8.21 -20.74 14.07
C GLN A 131 8.02 -20.85 12.55
N LEU A 132 7.71 -19.74 11.87
CA LEU A 132 7.54 -19.72 10.43
C LEU A 132 8.80 -20.16 9.69
N ASN A 133 9.98 -19.74 10.13
CA ASN A 133 11.24 -20.18 9.54
C ASN A 133 11.55 -21.67 9.80
N LEU A 134 11.06 -22.25 10.91
CA LEU A 134 11.17 -23.69 11.15
C LEU A 134 10.27 -24.49 10.20
N GLU A 135 9.06 -24.00 9.93
CA GLU A 135 8.06 -24.66 9.08
C GLU A 135 8.31 -24.44 7.59
N HIS A 136 8.79 -23.25 7.23
CA HIS A 136 8.90 -22.75 5.86
C HIS A 136 10.19 -21.95 5.65
N ARG A 137 11.33 -22.65 5.51
CA ARG A 137 12.63 -22.02 5.26
C ARG A 137 12.64 -21.24 3.94
N GLY A 138 13.11 -20.00 3.96
CA GLY A 138 13.25 -19.16 2.78
C GLY A 138 13.71 -17.73 3.10
N GLU A 139 13.90 -16.93 2.07
CA GLU A 139 14.09 -15.47 2.21
C GLU A 139 12.75 -14.80 2.53
N VAL A 140 12.78 -13.78 3.38
CA VAL A 140 11.61 -12.97 3.74
C VAL A 140 11.82 -11.55 3.23
N SER A 141 10.78 -10.94 2.66
CA SER A 141 10.86 -9.56 2.19
C SER A 141 10.74 -8.57 3.35
N LEU A 142 11.40 -7.41 3.24
CA LEU A 142 11.27 -6.34 4.23
C LEU A 142 9.82 -5.85 4.36
N SER A 143 9.06 -5.82 3.27
CA SER A 143 7.65 -5.43 3.28
C SER A 143 6.79 -6.38 4.13
N ALA A 144 7.02 -7.69 4.04
CA ALA A 144 6.30 -8.68 4.86
C ALA A 144 6.60 -8.50 6.35
N VAL A 145 7.88 -8.25 6.69
CA VAL A 145 8.31 -7.94 8.06
C VAL A 145 7.61 -6.69 8.59
N VAL A 146 7.60 -5.61 7.81
CA VAL A 146 6.98 -4.34 8.22
C VAL A 146 5.46 -4.49 8.35
N GLY A 147 4.80 -5.15 7.41
CA GLY A 147 3.36 -5.38 7.44
C GLY A 147 2.92 -6.15 8.69
N GLU A 148 3.67 -7.18 9.07
CA GLU A 148 3.34 -8.00 10.23
C GLU A 148 3.55 -7.26 11.56
N ILE A 149 4.63 -6.47 11.66
CA ILE A 149 4.84 -5.59 12.82
C ILE A 149 3.70 -4.59 12.97
N LEU A 150 3.23 -3.98 11.86
CA LEU A 150 2.10 -3.05 11.89
C LEU A 150 0.79 -3.74 12.32
N ARG A 151 0.55 -4.98 11.87
CA ARG A 151 -0.60 -5.79 12.31
C ARG A 151 -0.57 -6.01 13.82
N LEU A 152 0.57 -6.43 14.36
CA LEU A 152 0.72 -6.70 15.80
C LEU A 152 0.61 -5.42 16.65
N LEU A 153 1.12 -4.28 16.14
CA LEU A 153 0.92 -2.98 16.78
C LEU A 153 -0.57 -2.63 16.89
N ALA A 154 -1.34 -2.80 15.81
CA ALA A 154 -2.77 -2.55 15.81
C ALA A 154 -3.53 -3.48 16.76
N GLU A 155 -3.13 -4.75 16.88
CA GLU A 155 -3.74 -5.68 17.85
C GLU A 155 -3.43 -5.30 19.30
N HIS A 156 -2.23 -4.80 19.57
CA HIS A 156 -1.83 -4.34 20.89
C HIS A 156 -2.58 -3.07 21.32
N GLU A 157 -2.84 -2.13 20.40
CA GLU A 157 -3.60 -0.91 20.71
C GLU A 157 -5.08 -1.15 21.01
N ASN A 158 -5.63 -2.31 20.61
CA ASN A 158 -7.03 -2.70 20.81
C ASN A 158 -7.26 -3.55 22.08
N GLN A 159 -6.23 -3.79 22.90
CA GLN A 159 -6.29 -4.54 24.17
C GLN A 159 -6.39 -3.60 25.39
#